data_AF-A0A6C0PAA3-F1
#
_entry.id   AF-A0A6C0PAA3-F1
#
_cell.length_a   1.000
_cell.length_b   1.000
_cell.length_c   1.000
_cell.angle_alpha   90.00
_cell.angle_beta   90.00
_cell.angle_gamma   90.00
#
_symmetry.space_group_name_H-M   'P 1'
#
loop_
_entity.id
_entity.type
_entity.pdbx_description
1 polymer ?
#
loop_
_entity_poly.entity_id
_entity_poly.type
_entity_poly.pdbx_seq_one_letter_code
_entity_poly.pdbx_strand_id
1 'polypeptide(L)' 'MLEPIQIFCASCKQLKWRVTEKQTLFPKESFPISVCFDCEEEILSKLNDFLNKKGTKENE' A
#
# COMPACT_ATOMS: atom_id res chain seq x y z
N MET A 1 -10.94 -11.30 -12.06
CA MET A 1 -9.65 -11.80 -12.59
C MET A 1 -8.61 -10.79 -12.16
N LEU A 2 -7.57 -11.21 -11.44
CA LEU A 2 -6.50 -10.31 -11.00
C LEU A 2 -5.55 -10.06 -12.18
N GLU A 3 -5.25 -8.80 -12.46
CA GLU A 3 -4.32 -8.42 -13.53
C GLU A 3 -3.06 -7.78 -12.93
N PRO A 4 -1.87 -8.17 -13.40
CA PRO A 4 -0.63 -7.52 -12.98
C PRO A 4 -0.53 -6.12 -13.60
N ILE A 5 -0.21 -5.14 -12.77
CA ILE A 5 0.03 -3.75 -13.16
C ILE A 5 1.36 -3.27 -12.58
N GLN A 6 2.11 -2.48 -13.35
CA GLN A 6 3.25 -1.74 -12.84
C GLN A 6 2.78 -0.43 -12.20
N ILE A 7 3.21 -0.18 -10.97
CA ILE A 7 2.95 1.04 -10.22
C ILE A 7 4.28 1.75 -9.92
N PHE A 8 4.25 3.06 -9.75
CA PHE A 8 5.34 3.77 -9.10
C PHE A 8 5.07 3.83 -7.59
N CYS A 9 5.90 3.17 -6.79
CA CYS A 9 5.73 3.15 -5.34
C CYS A 9 6.14 4.51 -4.74
N ALA A 10 5.21 5.23 -4.12
CA ALA A 10 5.44 6.52 -3.49
C ALA A 10 6.45 6.44 -2.33
N SER A 11 6.53 5.29 -1.65
CA SER A 11 7.45 5.05 -0.52
C SER A 11 8.83 4.61 -1.00
N CYS A 12 8.91 3.62 -1.89
CA CYS A 12 10.20 3.13 -2.42
C CYS A 12 10.84 4.05 -3.46
N LYS A 13 10.06 4.97 -4.08
CA LYS A 13 10.46 5.79 -5.23
C LYS A 13 10.92 4.96 -6.45
N GLN A 14 10.30 3.80 -6.65
CA GLN A 14 10.67 2.82 -7.68
C GLN A 14 9.43 2.18 -8.31
N LEU A 15 9.56 1.66 -9.54
CA LEU A 15 8.52 0.86 -10.18
C LEU A 15 8.42 -0.52 -9.53
N LYS A 16 7.19 -0.97 -9.25
CA LYS A 16 6.87 -2.25 -8.61
C LYS A 16 5.67 -2.90 -9.30
N TRP A 17 5.57 -4.22 -9.22
CA TRP A 17 4.41 -4.96 -9.70
C TRP A 17 3.37 -5.08 -8.59
N ARG A 18 2.10 -4.93 -8.95
CA ARG A 18 0.94 -5.20 -8.10
C ARG A 18 -0.08 -6.01 -8.87
N VAL A 19 -0.97 -6.68 -8.15
CA VAL A 19 -2.20 -7.26 -8.70
C VAL A 19 -3.36 -6.34 -8.37
N THR A 20 -4.25 -6.09 -9.34
CA THR A 20 -5.46 -5.28 -9.16
C THR A 20 -6.70 -6.06 -9.62
N GLU A 21 -7.85 -5.80 -8.99
CA GLU A 21 -9.11 -6.52 -9.24
C GLU A 21 -9.91 -6.02 -10.45
N LYS A 22 -9.48 -4.97 -11.15
CA LYS A 22 -10.22 -4.43 -12.31
C LYS A 22 -9.36 -3.54 -13.20
N GLN A 23 -9.69 -3.54 -14.49
CA GLN A 23 -9.29 -2.57 -15.53
C GLN A 23 -9.36 -1.16 -14.98
N THR A 24 -8.25 -0.73 -14.39
CA THR A 24 -8.17 0.60 -13.84
C THR A 24 -7.92 1.48 -15.06
N LEU A 25 -8.85 2.40 -15.34
CA LEU A 25 -8.78 3.37 -16.44
C LEU A 25 -7.63 4.35 -16.18
N PHE A 26 -6.41 3.86 -16.15
CA PHE A 26 -5.23 4.71 -16.10
C PHE A 26 -4.96 5.20 -17.52
N PRO A 27 -4.70 6.50 -17.70
CA PRO A 27 -4.21 6.99 -18.98
C PRO A 27 -2.96 6.18 -19.36
N LYS A 28 -2.93 5.68 -20.61
CA LYS A 28 -1.92 4.73 -21.13
C LYS A 28 -0.47 5.23 -21.01
N GLU A 29 -0.28 6.51 -20.72
CA GLU A 29 1.01 7.19 -20.76
C GLU A 29 1.70 7.29 -19.39
N SER A 30 1.08 6.78 -18.31
CA SER A 30 1.67 6.90 -16.96
C SER A 30 1.46 5.66 -16.09
N PHE A 31 2.47 5.34 -15.28
CA PHE A 31 2.34 4.39 -14.19
C PHE A 31 1.57 5.04 -13.03
N PRO A 32 0.52 4.41 -12.49
CA PRO A 32 -0.17 4.95 -11.33
C PRO A 32 0.77 5.05 -10.13
N ILE A 33 0.67 6.16 -9.39
CA ILE A 33 1.38 6.34 -8.13
C ILE A 33 0.55 5.64 -7.05
N SER A 34 1.18 4.68 -6.37
CA SER A 34 0.53 3.91 -5.29
C SER A 34 1.59 3.43 -4.29
N VAL A 35 1.22 2.60 -3.32
CA VAL A 35 2.13 1.98 -2.36
C VAL A 35 2.25 0.48 -2.70
N CYS A 36 3.47 -0.05 -2.75
CA CYS A 36 3.67 -1.48 -2.99
C CYS A 36 3.22 -2.32 -1.77
N PHE A 37 3.03 -3.63 -1.97
CA PHE A 37 2.58 -4.54 -0.91
C PHE A 37 3.48 -4.47 0.33
N ASP A 38 4.81 -4.59 0.16
CA ASP A 38 5.76 -4.54 1.28
C ASP A 38 5.60 -3.26 2.14
N CYS A 39 5.42 -2.12 1.49
CA CYS A 39 5.23 -0.85 2.20
C CYS A 39 3.84 -0.73 2.83
N GLU A 40 2.80 -1.28 2.19
CA GLU A 40 1.47 -1.35 2.77
C GLU A 40 1.47 -2.20 4.05
N GLU A 41 2.09 -3.38 4.01
CA GLU A 41 2.23 -4.25 5.17
C GLU A 41 3.01 -3.57 6.31
N GLU A 42 4.10 -2.87 6.00
CA GLU A 42 4.86 -2.11 7.01
C GLU A 42 4.01 -1.00 7.64
N ILE A 43 3.25 -0.25 6.84
CA ILE A 43 2.36 0.81 7.33
C ILE A 43 1.27 0.23 8.22
N LEU A 44 0.64 -0.87 7.80
CA LEU A 44 -0.40 -1.55 8.57
C LEU A 44 0.14 -2.11 9.88
N SER A 45 1.34 -2.69 9.86
CA SER A 45 2.02 -3.17 11.07
C SER A 45 2.28 -2.03 12.06
N LYS A 46 2.87 -0.91 11.61
CA LYS A 46 3.11 0.26 12.46
C LYS A 46 1.82 0.88 12.99
N LEU A 47 0.76 0.89 12.19
CA LEU A 47 -0.55 1.40 12.60
C LEU A 47 -1.16 0.52 13.69
N ASN A 48 -1.12 -0.81 13.52
CA ASN A 48 -1.59 -1.76 14.53
C ASN A 48 -0.80 -1.64 15.84
N ASP A 49 0.53 -1.53 15.77
CA ASP A 49 1.37 -1.31 16.95
C ASP A 49 1.00 -0.03 17.69
N PHE A 50 0.71 1.05 16.95
CA PHE A 50 0.30 2.32 17.54
C PHE A 50 -1.07 2.24 18.20
N LEU A 51 -2.06 1.60 17.55
CA LEU A 51 -3.39 1.40 18.10
C LEU A 51 -3.34 0.54 19.38
N ASN A 52 -2.58 -0.55 19.36
CA ASN A 52 -2.39 -1.42 20.52
C ASN A 52 -1.73 -0.66 21.69
N LYS A 53 -0.69 0.14 21.43
CA LYS A 53 -0.03 0.96 22.46
C LYS A 53 -0.94 2.03 23.07
N LYS A 54 -1.91 2.54 22.33
CA LYS A 54 -2.90 3.50 22.85
C LYS A 54 -3.99 2.81 23.67
N GLY A 55 -4.45 1.63 23.27
CA GLY A 55 -5.43 0.84 24.03
C GLY A 55 -4.94 0.37 25.40
N THR A 56 -3.62 0.33 25.64
CA THR A 56 -3.04 -0.07 26.94
C THR A 56 -2.99 1.07 27.97
N LYS A 57 -3.31 2.32 27.62
CA LYS A 57 -3.19 3.47 28.55
C LYS A 57 -4.49 3.90 29.24
N GLU A 58 -5.58 3.14 29.13
CA GLU A 58 -6.87 3.47 29.80
C GLU A 58 -7.21 2.59 31.01
N ASN A 59 -6.26 1.83 31.57
CA ASN A 59 -6.44 1.11 32.84
C ASN A 59 -5.20 1.26 33.72
N GLU A 60 -4.96 2.46 34.26
CA GLU A 60 -4.17 2.64 35.48
C GLU A 60 -4.71 3.84 36.27
#